data_AF-A0A7G2LUR0-F1
#
_entry.id   AF-A0A7G2LUR0-F1
#
_cell.length_a   1.000
_cell.length_b   1.000
_cell.length_c   1.000
_cell.angle_alpha   90.00
_cell.angle_beta   90.00
_cell.angle_gamma   90.00
#
_symmetry.space_group_name_H-M   'P 1'
#
loop_
_entity.id
_entity.type
_entity.pdbx_description
1 polymer ?
#
loop_
_entity_poly.entity_id
_entity_poly.type
_entity_poly.pdbx_seq_one_letter_code
_entity_poly.pdbx_strand_id
1 'polypeptide(L)'
;PYPGDPRHALRAVLDRYKARGLTPVCAVELEFFLIDDSGRNLQVPISPRSGKRRKAAETMSIRALDQFDLFFTDLYDACEEMDIPADTAISEAGLGQFEINLMHCDDALRAADDAWLFKMLVKGLARRHGFAASFMAKPYEDYSGSGLHTHFSVLDENGDNIFDDGGPKGTDTLRHAVAGCMNAMQGSALVFCPHANSFDRMVPESHAPTGVCWAYENRTAAIRIPSGSHKARRIEHRVSGGDVNPYLMLAAVLGAALNGIEDAVEPPAPITGNAYAADLPQIPGDWKSAIDAFENSAEVKRIFAP
;
A
#
# COMPACT_ATOMS: atom_id res chain seq x y z
N PRO A 1 -15.16 3.59 -23.52
CA PRO A 1 -14.25 3.08 -22.46
C PRO A 1 -13.99 1.58 -22.67
N TYR A 2 -12.76 1.11 -22.49
CA TYR A 2 -12.44 -0.33 -22.54
C TYR A 2 -12.64 -0.95 -21.15
N PRO A 3 -13.44 -2.03 -21.00
CA PRO A 3 -13.74 -2.63 -19.69
C PRO A 3 -12.52 -3.17 -18.93
N GLY A 4 -11.45 -3.53 -19.63
CA GLY A 4 -10.22 -4.04 -19.02
C GLY A 4 -9.21 -2.97 -18.63
N ASP A 5 -9.58 -1.68 -18.67
CA ASP A 5 -8.69 -0.57 -18.31
C ASP A 5 -8.69 -0.32 -16.78
N PRO A 6 -7.55 -0.51 -16.09
CA PRO A 6 -7.43 -0.26 -14.65
C PRO A 6 -7.83 1.15 -14.22
N ARG A 7 -7.53 2.16 -15.05
CA ARG A 7 -7.84 3.55 -14.73
C ARG A 7 -9.34 3.80 -14.77
N HIS A 8 -10.05 3.17 -15.71
CA HIS A 8 -11.52 3.22 -15.75
C HIS A 8 -12.15 2.45 -14.58
N ALA A 9 -11.57 1.33 -14.14
CA ALA A 9 -12.07 0.60 -12.97
C ALA A 9 -12.05 1.47 -11.71
N LEU A 10 -10.95 2.20 -11.45
CA LEU A 10 -10.89 3.15 -10.35
C LEU A 10 -11.88 4.31 -10.55
N ARG A 11 -11.97 4.88 -11.76
CA ARG A 11 -12.95 5.95 -12.06
C ARG A 11 -14.39 5.52 -11.73
N ALA A 12 -14.79 4.30 -12.08
CA ALA A 12 -16.12 3.79 -11.81
C ALA A 12 -16.43 3.71 -10.30
N VAL A 13 -15.44 3.32 -9.49
CA VAL A 13 -15.57 3.35 -8.02
C VAL A 13 -15.72 4.78 -7.51
N LEU A 14 -14.91 5.71 -8.01
CA LEU A 14 -14.98 7.12 -7.60
C LEU A 14 -16.29 7.79 -8.01
N ASP A 15 -16.86 7.42 -9.15
CA ASP A 15 -18.18 7.92 -9.57
C ASP A 15 -19.28 7.48 -8.59
N ARG A 16 -19.15 6.29 -7.97
CA ARG A 16 -20.07 5.84 -6.90
C ARG A 16 -19.91 6.62 -5.60
N TYR A 17 -18.70 7.05 -5.26
CA TYR A 17 -18.46 7.96 -4.13
C TYR A 17 -19.06 9.34 -4.42
N LYS A 18 -18.78 9.89 -5.60
CA LYS A 18 -19.28 11.19 -6.04
C LYS A 18 -20.81 11.25 -6.08
N ALA A 19 -21.47 10.18 -6.52
CA ALA A 19 -22.92 10.06 -6.51
C ALA A 19 -23.55 10.19 -5.11
N ARG A 20 -22.75 10.10 -4.04
CA ARG A 20 -23.15 10.27 -2.64
C ARG A 20 -22.61 11.54 -1.99
N GLY A 21 -21.99 12.43 -2.77
CA GLY A 21 -21.35 13.63 -2.22
C GLY A 21 -20.10 13.31 -1.39
N LEU A 22 -19.45 12.16 -1.63
CA LEU A 22 -18.27 11.72 -0.89
C LEU A 22 -17.02 11.83 -1.74
N THR A 23 -15.90 12.21 -1.10
CA THR A 23 -14.59 12.35 -1.74
C THR A 23 -13.53 11.55 -0.97
N PRO A 24 -13.02 10.42 -1.49
CA PRO A 24 -11.93 9.72 -0.84
C PRO A 24 -10.61 10.50 -0.97
N VAL A 25 -9.87 10.58 0.13
CA VAL A 25 -8.55 11.19 0.20
C VAL A 25 -7.54 10.09 0.44
N CYS A 26 -6.58 9.91 -0.45
CA CYS A 26 -5.67 8.76 -0.45
C CYS A 26 -4.20 9.16 -0.38
N ALA A 27 -3.39 8.35 0.29
CA ALA A 27 -1.94 8.39 0.25
C ALA A 27 -1.39 6.96 0.12
N VAL A 28 -0.18 6.83 -0.43
CA VAL A 28 0.51 5.55 -0.55
C VAL A 28 1.92 5.66 -0.01
N GLU A 29 2.34 4.64 0.72
CA GLU A 29 3.72 4.43 1.19
C GLU A 29 4.35 3.40 0.23
N LEU A 30 5.37 3.80 -0.53
CA LEU A 30 5.99 2.91 -1.53
C LEU A 30 7.36 2.45 -1.05
N GLU A 31 7.44 1.19 -0.65
CA GLU A 31 8.71 0.53 -0.38
C GLU A 31 9.36 0.06 -1.69
N PHE A 32 10.68 0.20 -1.78
CA PHE A 32 11.49 -0.28 -2.89
C PHE A 32 12.91 -0.60 -2.44
N PHE A 33 13.60 -1.38 -3.26
CA PHE A 33 15.01 -1.70 -3.06
C PHE A 33 15.86 -0.99 -4.10
N LEU A 34 16.98 -0.41 -3.67
CA LEU A 34 18.11 -0.16 -4.56
C LEU A 34 18.94 -1.44 -4.65
N ILE A 35 19.27 -1.85 -5.88
CA ILE A 35 19.84 -3.16 -6.19
C ILE A 35 21.01 -3.01 -7.16
N ASP A 36 22.14 -3.63 -6.84
CA ASP A 36 23.18 -3.96 -7.80
C ASP A 36 22.83 -5.27 -8.50
N ASP A 37 22.51 -5.14 -9.77
CA ASP A 37 22.13 -6.23 -10.67
C ASP A 37 23.22 -6.55 -11.70
N SER A 38 24.47 -6.11 -11.47
CA SER A 38 25.61 -6.40 -12.35
C SER A 38 26.05 -7.87 -12.33
N GLY A 39 25.73 -8.57 -11.24
CA GLY A 39 26.03 -9.98 -11.04
C GLY A 39 24.81 -10.89 -11.22
N ARG A 40 25.02 -12.20 -11.03
CA ARG A 40 23.93 -13.19 -11.04
C ARG A 40 23.02 -13.09 -9.81
N ASN A 41 23.57 -12.66 -8.69
CA ASN A 41 22.85 -12.53 -7.43
C ASN A 41 22.60 -11.04 -7.16
N LEU A 42 21.38 -10.70 -6.78
CA LEU A 42 21.03 -9.34 -6.38
C LEU A 42 21.81 -8.98 -5.12
N GLN A 43 22.32 -7.75 -5.04
CA GLN A 43 23.06 -7.25 -3.88
C GLN A 43 22.72 -5.78 -3.61
N VAL A 44 22.94 -5.29 -2.38
CA VAL A 44 22.82 -3.85 -2.10
C VAL A 44 23.88 -3.08 -2.86
N PRO A 45 23.59 -1.97 -3.57
CA PRO A 45 24.59 -1.18 -4.26
C PRO A 45 25.79 -0.79 -3.41
N ILE A 46 26.94 -0.64 -4.06
CA ILE A 46 28.11 -0.04 -3.43
C ILE A 46 27.76 1.42 -3.14
N SER A 47 27.90 1.85 -1.89
CA SER A 47 27.65 3.24 -1.51
C SER A 47 28.59 4.17 -2.28
N PRO A 48 28.07 5.12 -3.09
CA PRO A 48 28.90 6.10 -3.80
C PRO A 48 29.80 6.92 -2.87
N ARG A 49 29.32 7.18 -1.65
CA ARG A 49 30.06 7.93 -0.63
C ARG A 49 31.22 7.17 0.02
N SER A 50 31.07 5.87 0.28
CA SER A 50 32.06 5.09 1.05
C SER A 50 32.85 4.07 0.23
N GLY A 51 32.42 3.77 -1.00
CA GLY A 51 33.00 2.71 -1.84
C GLY A 51 32.83 1.30 -1.28
N LYS A 52 31.98 1.13 -0.24
CA LYS A 52 31.76 -0.16 0.45
C LYS A 52 30.33 -0.61 0.32
N ARG A 53 30.14 -1.93 0.33
CA ARG A 53 28.84 -2.57 0.40
C ARG A 53 28.43 -2.77 1.85
N ARG A 54 27.20 -2.37 2.19
CA ARG A 54 26.60 -2.66 3.50
C ARG A 54 26.29 -4.16 3.59
N LYS A 55 26.36 -4.69 4.82
CA LYS A 55 26.09 -6.10 5.13
C LYS A 55 24.93 -6.30 6.10
N ALA A 56 24.28 -5.22 6.54
CA ALA A 56 23.17 -5.24 7.47
C ALA A 56 22.12 -4.20 7.04
N ALA A 57 20.86 -4.53 7.27
CA ALA A 57 19.75 -3.60 7.15
C ALA A 57 19.67 -2.72 8.40
N GLU A 58 19.20 -1.49 8.25
CA GLU A 58 19.15 -0.50 9.32
C GLU A 58 17.84 0.30 9.18
N THR A 59 16.80 -0.05 9.93
CA THR A 59 15.51 0.67 9.93
C THR A 59 15.70 2.07 10.52
N MET A 60 15.11 3.09 9.89
CA MET A 60 15.19 4.50 10.34
C MET A 60 16.62 5.05 10.43
N SER A 61 17.52 4.56 9.58
CA SER A 61 18.93 4.94 9.56
C SER A 61 19.17 6.13 8.62
N ILE A 62 19.39 7.30 9.22
CA ILE A 62 19.87 8.49 8.50
C ILE A 62 21.16 8.18 7.72
N ARG A 63 22.00 7.28 8.25
CA ARG A 63 23.24 6.88 7.59
C ARG A 63 23.01 6.07 6.33
N ALA A 64 21.95 5.26 6.27
CA ALA A 64 21.59 4.52 5.07
C ALA A 64 21.11 5.49 3.97
N LEU A 65 20.34 6.53 4.34
CA LEU A 65 19.93 7.59 3.42
C LEU A 65 21.13 8.44 2.93
N ASP A 66 22.02 8.88 3.83
CA ASP A 66 23.22 9.68 3.50
C ASP A 66 24.18 8.96 2.52
N GLN A 67 24.13 7.63 2.47
CA GLN A 67 24.95 6.87 1.53
C GLN A 67 24.54 7.01 0.07
N PHE A 68 23.27 7.37 -0.17
CA PHE A 68 22.66 7.55 -1.48
C PHE A 68 22.04 8.96 -1.60
N ASP A 69 22.61 9.93 -0.87
CA ASP A 69 22.13 11.31 -0.80
C ASP A 69 21.95 11.97 -2.16
N LEU A 70 22.90 11.79 -3.08
CA LEU A 70 22.80 12.32 -4.46
C LEU A 70 21.62 11.72 -5.22
N PHE A 71 21.37 10.41 -5.06
CA PHE A 71 20.21 9.77 -5.66
C PHE A 71 18.90 10.31 -5.08
N PHE A 72 18.81 10.44 -3.75
CA PHE A 72 17.61 10.97 -3.12
C PHE A 72 17.38 12.44 -3.44
N THR A 73 18.44 13.26 -3.52
CA THR A 73 18.35 14.67 -3.93
C THR A 73 17.78 14.77 -5.33
N ASP A 74 18.38 14.06 -6.31
CA ASP A 74 17.87 14.05 -7.68
C ASP A 74 16.44 13.48 -7.76
N LEU A 75 16.08 12.54 -6.88
CA LEU A 75 14.74 11.97 -6.83
C LEU A 75 13.71 13.00 -6.37
N TYR A 76 14.02 13.77 -5.33
CA TYR A 76 13.16 14.84 -4.85
C TYR A 76 13.03 15.97 -5.88
N ASP A 77 14.14 16.40 -6.48
CA ASP A 77 14.14 17.43 -7.53
C ASP A 77 13.28 16.98 -8.72
N ALA A 78 13.41 15.72 -9.17
CA ALA A 78 12.61 15.19 -10.26
C ALA A 78 11.13 14.98 -9.89
N CYS A 79 10.82 14.62 -8.64
CA CYS A 79 9.44 14.58 -8.14
C CYS A 79 8.80 15.97 -8.17
N GLU A 80 9.53 17.01 -7.73
CA GLU A 80 9.06 18.41 -7.80
C GLU A 80 8.80 18.84 -9.26
N GLU A 81 9.72 18.53 -10.19
CA GLU A 81 9.54 18.83 -11.61
C GLU A 81 8.32 18.11 -12.24
N MET A 82 8.00 16.91 -11.75
CA MET A 82 6.86 16.12 -12.21
C MET A 82 5.57 16.40 -11.44
N ASP A 83 5.59 17.29 -10.44
CA ASP A 83 4.47 17.56 -9.53
C ASP A 83 4.00 16.28 -8.79
N ILE A 84 4.94 15.37 -8.47
CA ILE A 84 4.69 14.19 -7.64
C ILE A 84 4.93 14.60 -6.18
N PRO A 85 3.93 14.47 -5.29
CA PRO A 85 4.02 15.00 -3.94
C PRO A 85 4.75 14.02 -3.00
N ALA A 86 6.03 13.75 -3.28
CA ALA A 86 6.90 12.96 -2.42
C ALA A 86 7.19 13.71 -1.12
N ASP A 87 7.03 13.03 0.00
CA ASP A 87 7.22 13.56 1.35
C ASP A 87 8.46 12.93 2.00
N THR A 88 8.29 11.98 2.90
CA THR A 88 9.38 11.48 3.74
C THR A 88 10.05 10.26 3.13
N ALA A 89 11.40 10.25 3.15
CA ALA A 89 12.24 9.08 2.86
C ALA A 89 12.63 8.36 4.15
N ILE A 90 12.47 7.05 4.18
CA ILE A 90 12.84 6.20 5.32
C ILE A 90 13.69 5.03 4.81
N SER A 91 14.71 4.61 5.57
CA SER A 91 15.36 3.34 5.32
C SER A 91 14.64 2.23 6.08
N GLU A 92 14.41 1.11 5.39
CA GLU A 92 13.54 0.04 5.87
C GLU A 92 14.30 -1.18 6.38
N ALA A 93 13.56 -2.18 6.85
CA ALA A 93 14.09 -3.40 7.46
C ALA A 93 14.87 -4.33 6.50
N GLY A 94 14.76 -4.11 5.19
CA GLY A 94 15.49 -4.85 4.16
C GLY A 94 16.84 -4.24 3.78
N LEU A 95 17.72 -5.07 3.25
CA LEU A 95 19.03 -4.64 2.75
C LEU A 95 18.91 -3.74 1.53
N GLY A 96 19.22 -2.45 1.68
CA GLY A 96 19.06 -1.46 0.60
C GLY A 96 17.59 -1.12 0.31
N GLN A 97 16.71 -1.38 1.29
CA GLN A 97 15.30 -1.04 1.22
C GLN A 97 15.07 0.39 1.70
N PHE A 98 14.22 1.09 0.98
CA PHE A 98 13.77 2.43 1.32
C PHE A 98 12.26 2.54 1.09
N GLU A 99 11.65 3.49 1.78
CA GLU A 99 10.25 3.88 1.61
C GLU A 99 10.21 5.37 1.24
N ILE A 100 9.32 5.73 0.31
CA ILE A 100 8.92 7.11 0.09
C ILE A 100 7.41 7.20 0.24
N ASN A 101 6.98 8.15 1.07
CA ASN A 101 5.57 8.46 1.27
C ASN A 101 5.13 9.50 0.25
N LEU A 102 3.97 9.28 -0.36
CA LEU A 102 3.28 10.31 -1.13
C LEU A 102 2.24 10.99 -0.24
N MET A 103 2.09 12.31 -0.39
CA MET A 103 1.12 13.08 0.39
C MET A 103 -0.31 12.64 0.10
N HIS A 104 -1.19 12.90 1.09
CA HIS A 104 -2.62 12.67 0.93
C HIS A 104 -3.19 13.59 -0.14
N CYS A 105 -3.94 13.01 -1.08
CA CYS A 105 -4.56 13.69 -2.21
C CYS A 105 -6.05 13.37 -2.26
N ASP A 106 -6.89 14.39 -2.43
CA ASP A 106 -8.35 14.30 -2.59
C ASP A 106 -8.78 13.92 -4.01
N ASP A 107 -7.82 13.67 -4.90
CA ASP A 107 -8.01 13.00 -6.18
C ASP A 107 -7.33 11.63 -6.17
N ALA A 108 -8.08 10.60 -5.81
CA ALA A 108 -7.57 9.23 -5.77
C ALA A 108 -7.07 8.71 -7.14
N LEU A 109 -7.53 9.26 -8.27
CA LEU A 109 -6.99 8.91 -9.58
C LEU A 109 -5.63 9.56 -9.82
N ARG A 110 -5.45 10.81 -9.36
CA ARG A 110 -4.13 11.45 -9.34
C ARG A 110 -3.19 10.70 -8.41
N ALA A 111 -3.63 10.28 -7.23
CA ALA A 111 -2.80 9.46 -6.33
C ALA A 111 -2.30 8.17 -7.00
N ALA A 112 -3.14 7.50 -7.80
CA ALA A 112 -2.73 6.34 -8.58
C ALA A 112 -1.80 6.69 -9.76
N ASP A 113 -2.04 7.82 -10.45
CA ASP A 113 -1.15 8.34 -11.49
C ASP A 113 0.26 8.60 -10.91
N ASP A 114 0.33 9.32 -9.78
CA ASP A 114 1.56 9.68 -9.10
C ASP A 114 2.31 8.44 -8.60
N ALA A 115 1.62 7.46 -8.03
CA ALA A 115 2.23 6.20 -7.63
C ALA A 115 2.85 5.46 -8.82
N TRP A 116 2.19 5.47 -9.99
CA TRP A 116 2.72 4.83 -11.20
C TRP A 116 3.94 5.57 -11.76
N LEU A 117 3.83 6.89 -11.88
CA LEU A 117 4.90 7.76 -12.36
C LEU A 117 6.12 7.72 -11.43
N PHE A 118 5.90 7.73 -10.12
CA PHE A 118 6.94 7.60 -9.12
C PHE A 118 7.73 6.28 -9.29
N LYS A 119 7.04 5.15 -9.47
CA LYS A 119 7.70 3.86 -9.74
C LYS A 119 8.57 3.90 -11.00
N MET A 120 8.11 4.58 -12.05
CA MET A 120 8.88 4.75 -13.28
C MET A 120 10.09 5.68 -13.07
N LEU A 121 9.89 6.79 -12.37
CA LEU A 121 10.92 7.77 -12.06
C LEU A 121 12.05 7.14 -11.24
N VAL A 122 11.72 6.48 -10.12
CA VAL A 122 12.69 5.79 -9.27
C VAL A 122 13.52 4.77 -10.05
N LYS A 123 12.88 3.97 -10.91
CA LYS A 123 13.57 2.99 -11.76
C LYS A 123 14.51 3.66 -12.76
N GLY A 124 14.06 4.70 -13.45
CA GLY A 124 14.87 5.43 -14.43
C GLY A 124 16.05 6.14 -13.79
N LEU A 125 15.81 6.80 -12.65
CA LEU A 125 16.83 7.54 -11.93
C LEU A 125 17.88 6.62 -11.30
N ALA A 126 17.47 5.49 -10.72
CA ALA A 126 18.41 4.50 -10.20
C ALA A 126 19.39 4.04 -11.28
N ARG A 127 18.90 3.82 -12.52
CA ARG A 127 19.75 3.48 -13.67
C ARG A 127 20.73 4.57 -14.03
N ARG A 128 20.33 5.84 -13.91
CA ARG A 128 21.23 6.99 -14.11
C ARG A 128 22.38 7.02 -13.10
N HIS A 129 22.12 6.54 -11.88
CA HIS A 129 23.11 6.44 -10.79
C HIS A 129 23.91 5.12 -10.81
N GLY A 130 23.72 4.25 -11.81
CA GLY A 130 24.53 3.05 -12.02
C GLY A 130 24.08 1.81 -11.24
N PHE A 131 22.85 1.80 -10.71
CA PHE A 131 22.22 0.64 -10.09
C PHE A 131 20.77 0.47 -10.57
N ALA A 132 20.03 -0.48 -10.04
CA ALA A 132 18.62 -0.70 -10.31
C ALA A 132 17.77 -0.28 -9.11
N ALA A 133 16.49 0.00 -9.35
CA ALA A 133 15.48 0.02 -8.31
C ALA A 133 14.41 -1.04 -8.59
N SER A 134 13.90 -1.69 -7.54
CA SER A 134 12.88 -2.72 -7.66
C SER A 134 11.79 -2.53 -6.62
N PHE A 135 10.54 -2.63 -7.09
CA PHE A 135 9.34 -2.67 -6.25
C PHE A 135 8.79 -4.10 -6.14
N MET A 136 9.59 -5.10 -6.52
CA MET A 136 9.25 -6.51 -6.37
C MET A 136 8.84 -6.79 -4.92
N ALA A 137 7.77 -7.57 -4.74
CA ALA A 137 7.23 -7.83 -3.42
C ALA A 137 8.24 -8.55 -2.51
N LYS A 138 9.04 -9.48 -3.04
CA LYS A 138 10.05 -10.21 -2.27
C LYS A 138 11.32 -10.43 -3.09
N PRO A 139 12.20 -9.43 -3.22
CA PRO A 139 13.41 -9.54 -4.04
C PRO A 139 14.51 -10.38 -3.36
N TYR A 140 14.49 -10.44 -2.03
CA TYR A 140 15.43 -11.21 -1.21
C TYR A 140 14.65 -12.17 -0.29
N GLU A 141 15.02 -13.44 -0.30
CA GLU A 141 14.35 -14.48 0.49
C GLU A 141 14.44 -14.19 2.00
N ASP A 142 15.64 -13.88 2.47
CA ASP A 142 15.95 -13.69 3.90
C ASP A 142 15.57 -12.32 4.49
N TYR A 143 15.07 -11.38 3.68
CA TYR A 143 14.79 -10.00 4.13
C TYR A 143 13.34 -9.60 3.91
N SER A 144 12.90 -8.55 4.60
CA SER A 144 11.56 -7.95 4.42
C SER A 144 11.23 -7.73 2.95
N GLY A 145 9.96 -7.91 2.60
CA GLY A 145 9.46 -7.60 1.27
C GLY A 145 9.15 -6.12 1.08
N SER A 146 8.83 -5.71 -0.14
CA SER A 146 8.32 -4.36 -0.44
C SER A 146 6.78 -4.35 -0.33
N GLY A 147 6.24 -3.52 0.55
CA GLY A 147 4.83 -3.18 0.64
C GLY A 147 4.44 -1.96 -0.19
N LEU A 148 3.13 -1.82 -0.40
CA LEU A 148 2.49 -0.56 -0.77
C LEU A 148 1.33 -0.35 0.20
N HIS A 149 1.61 0.26 1.36
CA HIS A 149 0.55 0.58 2.31
C HIS A 149 -0.27 1.74 1.76
N THR A 150 -1.59 1.63 1.86
CA THR A 150 -2.49 2.66 1.38
C THR A 150 -3.28 3.24 2.53
N HIS A 151 -3.20 4.54 2.70
CA HIS A 151 -4.00 5.29 3.64
C HIS A 151 -5.18 5.93 2.93
N PHE A 152 -6.36 5.89 3.53
CA PHE A 152 -7.48 6.70 3.05
C PHE A 152 -8.43 7.18 4.14
N SER A 153 -8.92 8.40 3.97
CA SER A 153 -10.10 8.96 4.64
C SER A 153 -11.15 9.31 3.59
N VAL A 154 -12.34 9.74 4.01
CA VAL A 154 -13.40 10.17 3.10
C VAL A 154 -13.99 11.47 3.64
N LEU A 155 -14.12 12.46 2.76
CA LEU A 155 -14.74 13.74 3.05
C LEU A 155 -16.19 13.76 2.55
N ASP A 156 -17.05 14.48 3.26
CA ASP A 156 -18.39 14.84 2.77
C ASP A 156 -18.37 16.12 1.91
N GLU A 157 -19.55 16.60 1.51
CA GLU A 157 -19.71 17.83 0.71
C GLU A 157 -19.25 19.10 1.43
N ASN A 158 -19.16 19.07 2.77
CA ASN A 158 -18.66 20.19 3.57
C ASN A 158 -17.13 20.15 3.75
N GLY A 159 -16.49 19.08 3.27
CA GLY A 159 -15.06 18.84 3.49
C GLY A 159 -14.75 18.23 4.85
N ASP A 160 -15.76 17.73 5.58
CA ASP A 160 -15.59 17.09 6.88
C ASP A 160 -15.27 15.61 6.72
N ASN A 161 -14.31 15.11 7.50
CA ASN A 161 -13.91 13.70 7.47
C ASN A 161 -14.99 12.83 8.13
N ILE A 162 -15.69 12.01 7.34
CA ILE A 162 -16.80 11.17 7.83
C ILE A 162 -16.37 10.06 8.80
N PHE A 163 -15.06 9.82 8.93
CA PHE A 163 -14.51 8.87 9.90
C PHE A 163 -14.26 9.50 11.27
N ASP A 164 -14.29 10.83 11.38
CA ASP A 164 -13.97 11.56 12.61
C ASP A 164 -15.19 11.67 13.54
N ASP A 165 -15.07 11.17 14.77
CA ASP A 165 -16.07 11.31 15.84
C ASP A 165 -15.65 12.34 16.92
N GLY A 166 -14.57 13.08 16.67
CA GLY A 166 -13.91 13.94 17.65
C GLY A 166 -12.97 13.20 18.61
N GLY A 167 -12.80 11.88 18.42
CA GLY A 167 -12.11 11.01 19.35
C GLY A 167 -11.15 9.97 18.73
N PRO A 168 -10.61 9.08 19.57
CA PRO A 168 -9.69 8.04 19.14
C PRO A 168 -10.37 6.87 18.41
N LYS A 169 -11.71 6.74 18.50
CA LYS A 169 -12.47 5.60 17.98
C LYS A 169 -12.87 5.81 16.52
N GLY A 170 -13.29 7.01 16.16
CA GLY A 170 -13.92 7.26 14.87
C GLY A 170 -15.37 6.75 14.81
N THR A 171 -16.05 7.11 13.72
CA THR A 171 -17.49 6.91 13.55
C THR A 171 -17.87 5.44 13.28
N ASP A 172 -19.17 5.16 13.28
CA ASP A 172 -19.72 3.88 12.79
C ASP A 172 -19.40 3.68 11.30
N THR A 173 -19.41 4.76 10.51
CA THR A 173 -19.02 4.74 9.10
C THR A 173 -17.59 4.26 8.88
N LEU A 174 -16.65 4.64 9.75
CA LEU A 174 -15.29 4.10 9.72
C LEU A 174 -15.30 2.57 9.90
N ARG A 175 -16.06 2.08 10.89
CA ARG A 175 -16.14 0.63 11.15
C ARG A 175 -16.81 -0.12 10.00
N HIS A 176 -17.85 0.44 9.40
CA HIS A 176 -18.49 -0.10 8.20
C HIS A 176 -17.51 -0.19 7.02
N ALA A 177 -16.70 0.85 6.78
CA ALA A 177 -15.66 0.83 5.78
C ALA A 177 -14.61 -0.27 6.05
N VAL A 178 -14.19 -0.44 7.31
CA VAL A 178 -13.30 -1.53 7.73
C VAL A 178 -13.92 -2.89 7.43
N ALA A 179 -15.19 -3.10 7.77
CA ALA A 179 -15.89 -4.36 7.49
C ALA A 179 -15.91 -4.68 5.99
N GLY A 180 -16.20 -3.67 5.15
CA GLY A 180 -16.16 -3.80 3.70
C GLY A 180 -14.78 -4.25 3.19
N CYS A 181 -13.71 -3.60 3.65
CA CYS A 181 -12.34 -3.98 3.31
C CYS A 181 -12.00 -5.41 3.78
N MET A 182 -12.41 -5.82 4.97
CA MET A 182 -12.19 -7.18 5.47
C MET A 182 -12.91 -8.23 4.62
N ASN A 183 -14.18 -7.98 4.29
CA ASN A 183 -15.01 -8.91 3.54
C ASN A 183 -14.47 -9.16 2.12
N ALA A 184 -13.97 -8.11 1.45
CA ALA A 184 -13.41 -8.22 0.11
C ALA A 184 -11.96 -8.72 0.08
N MET A 185 -11.29 -8.88 1.24
CA MET A 185 -9.84 -9.04 1.30
C MET A 185 -9.34 -10.33 0.64
N GLN A 186 -9.97 -11.47 0.95
CA GLN A 186 -9.57 -12.76 0.36
C GLN A 186 -9.86 -12.80 -1.14
N GLY A 187 -11.03 -12.30 -1.57
CA GLY A 187 -11.38 -12.21 -2.99
C GLY A 187 -10.44 -11.29 -3.77
N SER A 188 -9.95 -10.23 -3.14
CA SER A 188 -9.05 -9.25 -3.76
C SER A 188 -7.57 -9.63 -3.69
N ALA A 189 -7.23 -10.82 -3.18
CA ALA A 189 -5.85 -11.25 -2.99
C ALA A 189 -5.03 -11.19 -4.30
N LEU A 190 -5.63 -11.56 -5.43
CA LEU A 190 -4.97 -11.49 -6.75
C LEU A 190 -4.61 -10.05 -7.16
N VAL A 191 -5.34 -9.04 -6.68
CA VAL A 191 -5.03 -7.63 -6.92
C VAL A 191 -3.88 -7.17 -6.02
N PHE A 192 -3.87 -7.61 -4.75
CA PHE A 192 -2.86 -7.24 -3.77
C PHE A 192 -1.54 -8.00 -3.94
N CYS A 193 -1.59 -9.18 -4.56
CA CYS A 193 -0.49 -10.10 -4.83
C CYS A 193 -0.53 -10.57 -6.31
N PRO A 194 -0.21 -9.69 -7.28
CA PRO A 194 -0.44 -9.97 -8.69
C PRO A 194 0.59 -10.94 -9.31
N HIS A 195 1.69 -11.24 -8.63
CA HIS A 195 2.78 -12.07 -9.14
C HIS A 195 3.06 -13.27 -8.21
N ALA A 196 3.70 -14.33 -8.74
CA ALA A 196 4.04 -15.51 -7.93
C ALA A 196 4.89 -15.09 -6.74
N ASN A 197 5.86 -14.20 -7.00
CA ASN A 197 6.72 -13.65 -5.98
C ASN A 197 5.99 -12.81 -4.92
N SER A 198 4.81 -12.27 -5.23
CA SER A 198 4.02 -11.55 -4.24
C SER A 198 3.63 -12.46 -3.06
N PHE A 199 3.42 -13.75 -3.31
CA PHE A 199 3.08 -14.72 -2.27
C PHE A 199 4.29 -15.10 -1.39
N ASP A 200 5.52 -14.93 -1.88
CA ASP A 200 6.73 -15.09 -1.05
C ASP A 200 6.85 -13.97 0.02
N ARG A 201 6.16 -12.84 -0.17
CA ARG A 201 5.95 -11.81 0.87
C ARG A 201 4.83 -12.20 1.84
N MET A 202 3.88 -13.04 1.44
CA MET A 202 2.71 -13.43 2.26
C MET A 202 3.01 -14.62 3.18
N VAL A 203 4.16 -14.58 3.87
CA VAL A 203 4.56 -15.59 4.85
C VAL A 203 4.50 -14.99 6.26
N PRO A 204 4.08 -15.76 7.28
CA PRO A 204 4.08 -15.29 8.66
C PRO A 204 5.43 -14.70 9.08
N GLU A 205 5.40 -13.70 9.97
CA GLU A 205 6.59 -13.03 10.54
C GLU A 205 7.45 -12.21 9.56
N SER A 206 7.04 -12.04 8.30
CA SER A 206 7.77 -11.26 7.29
C SER A 206 7.36 -9.77 7.19
N HIS A 207 6.76 -9.23 8.25
CA HIS A 207 6.18 -7.87 8.33
C HIS A 207 4.99 -7.59 7.41
N ALA A 208 4.62 -8.51 6.51
CA ALA A 208 3.37 -8.47 5.75
C ALA A 208 2.22 -9.11 6.56
N PRO A 209 1.03 -8.51 6.61
CA PRO A 209 -0.12 -9.11 7.29
C PRO A 209 -0.78 -10.18 6.41
N THR A 210 -0.93 -11.40 6.93
CA THR A 210 -1.57 -12.53 6.23
C THR A 210 -2.99 -12.84 6.77
N GLY A 211 -3.27 -12.48 8.03
CA GLY A 211 -4.56 -12.69 8.68
C GLY A 211 -5.53 -11.52 8.42
N VAL A 212 -6.76 -11.85 8.00
CA VAL A 212 -7.85 -10.91 7.79
C VAL A 212 -8.34 -10.39 9.15
N CYS A 213 -7.84 -9.22 9.54
CA CYS A 213 -8.16 -8.58 10.81
C CYS A 213 -7.95 -7.08 10.74
N TRP A 214 -8.45 -6.38 11.76
CA TRP A 214 -8.22 -4.96 11.93
C TRP A 214 -7.92 -4.60 13.38
N ALA A 215 -7.21 -3.49 13.58
CA ALA A 215 -6.91 -2.96 14.91
C ALA A 215 -6.50 -1.48 14.89
N TYR A 216 -6.63 -0.84 16.04
CA TYR A 216 -6.05 0.48 16.29
C TYR A 216 -4.56 0.34 16.57
N GLU A 217 -3.74 1.15 15.90
CA GLU A 217 -2.30 1.25 16.16
C GLU A 217 -1.52 -0.07 16.18
N ASN A 218 -1.93 -1.01 15.35
CA ASN A 218 -1.28 -2.31 15.28
C ASN A 218 -0.78 -2.62 13.86
N ARG A 219 0.54 -2.56 13.67
CA ARG A 219 1.18 -2.81 12.37
C ARG A 219 1.17 -4.28 11.95
N THR A 220 0.80 -5.21 12.85
CA THR A 220 0.64 -6.63 12.50
C THR A 220 -0.74 -6.94 11.89
N ALA A 221 -1.70 -6.01 11.98
CA ALA A 221 -3.04 -6.19 11.41
C ALA A 221 -3.07 -5.85 9.91
N ALA A 222 -3.94 -6.51 9.15
CA ALA A 222 -4.13 -6.22 7.72
C ALA A 222 -4.72 -4.82 7.48
N ILE A 223 -5.63 -4.41 8.36
CA ILE A 223 -6.22 -3.08 8.38
C ILE A 223 -5.85 -2.40 9.71
N ARG A 224 -5.13 -1.29 9.63
CA ARG A 224 -4.77 -0.49 10.79
C ARG A 224 -5.55 0.81 10.80
N ILE A 225 -5.97 1.24 11.98
CA ILE A 225 -6.45 2.60 12.20
C ILE A 225 -5.32 3.38 12.90
N PRO A 226 -4.62 4.29 12.19
CA PRO A 226 -3.51 5.02 12.77
C PRO A 226 -3.95 5.95 13.92
N SER A 227 -3.08 6.18 14.89
CA SER A 227 -3.24 7.25 15.88
C SER A 227 -2.89 8.60 15.26
N GLY A 228 -3.16 9.66 16.01
CA GLY A 228 -2.93 11.03 15.60
C GLY A 228 -4.14 11.89 15.89
N SER A 229 -4.18 13.06 15.26
CA SER A 229 -5.33 13.96 15.32
C SER A 229 -6.60 13.24 14.87
N HIS A 230 -7.71 13.45 15.58
CA HIS A 230 -9.02 12.90 15.23
C HIS A 230 -9.44 13.34 13.80
N LYS A 231 -9.09 14.57 13.40
CA LYS A 231 -9.31 15.09 12.04
C LYS A 231 -8.62 14.26 10.94
N ALA A 232 -7.51 13.60 11.28
CA ALA A 232 -6.73 12.76 10.37
C ALA A 232 -7.10 11.26 10.47
N ARG A 233 -8.28 10.95 11.06
CA ARG A 233 -8.78 9.58 11.18
C ARG A 233 -8.90 8.95 9.80
N ARG A 234 -8.23 7.81 9.62
CA ARG A 234 -8.13 7.13 8.34
C ARG A 234 -7.94 5.64 8.53
N ILE A 235 -8.14 4.90 7.45
CA ILE A 235 -7.81 3.49 7.35
C ILE A 235 -6.43 3.38 6.70
N GLU A 236 -5.62 2.44 7.17
CA GLU A 236 -4.37 2.00 6.55
C GLU A 236 -4.53 0.53 6.12
N HIS A 237 -4.53 0.27 4.82
CA HIS A 237 -4.59 -1.07 4.24
C HIS A 237 -3.17 -1.54 3.91
N ARG A 238 -2.71 -2.60 4.59
CA ARG A 238 -1.27 -2.98 4.64
C ARG A 238 -0.90 -4.20 3.79
N VAL A 239 -1.89 -4.83 3.16
CA VAL A 239 -1.72 -6.13 2.48
C VAL A 239 -0.91 -6.02 1.19
N SER A 240 -1.10 -4.96 0.40
CA SER A 240 -0.57 -4.87 -0.97
C SER A 240 0.95 -4.91 -1.04
N GLY A 241 1.48 -5.62 -2.03
CA GLY A 241 2.90 -5.57 -2.37
C GLY A 241 3.28 -4.30 -3.13
N GLY A 242 4.57 -3.97 -3.15
CA GLY A 242 5.12 -2.88 -3.95
C GLY A 242 4.89 -3.06 -5.46
N ASP A 243 4.56 -4.28 -5.91
CA ASP A 243 4.42 -4.68 -7.30
C ASP A 243 3.01 -4.54 -7.88
N VAL A 244 2.04 -4.10 -7.06
CA VAL A 244 0.65 -3.90 -7.49
C VAL A 244 0.48 -2.85 -8.59
N ASN A 245 -0.62 -2.99 -9.35
CA ASN A 245 -1.19 -1.92 -10.15
C ASN A 245 -1.94 -0.95 -9.21
N PRO A 246 -1.50 0.32 -9.04
CA PRO A 246 -2.12 1.25 -8.10
C PRO A 246 -3.59 1.53 -8.37
N TYR A 247 -4.02 1.54 -9.64
CA TYR A 247 -5.44 1.77 -9.98
C TYR A 247 -6.32 0.61 -9.52
N LEU A 248 -5.93 -0.63 -9.83
CA LEU A 248 -6.70 -1.81 -9.40
C LEU A 248 -6.70 -1.95 -7.88
N MET A 249 -5.56 -1.66 -7.24
CA MET A 249 -5.43 -1.69 -5.79
C MET A 249 -6.36 -0.66 -5.13
N LEU A 250 -6.34 0.60 -5.56
CA LEU A 250 -7.25 1.63 -5.02
C LEU A 250 -8.71 1.31 -5.34
N ALA A 251 -9.02 0.75 -6.52
CA ALA A 251 -10.38 0.34 -6.86
C ALA A 251 -10.87 -0.76 -5.92
N ALA A 252 -10.04 -1.77 -5.63
CA ALA A 252 -10.34 -2.83 -4.66
C ALA A 252 -10.56 -2.26 -3.26
N VAL A 253 -9.64 -1.45 -2.75
CA VAL A 253 -9.69 -0.92 -1.38
C VAL A 253 -10.88 0.03 -1.18
N LEU A 254 -11.01 1.04 -2.04
CA LEU A 254 -12.08 2.05 -1.94
C LEU A 254 -13.44 1.45 -2.29
N GLY A 255 -13.51 0.57 -3.30
CA GLY A 255 -14.75 -0.10 -3.66
C GLY A 255 -15.26 -1.00 -2.52
N ALA A 256 -14.36 -1.72 -1.86
CA ALA A 256 -14.68 -2.54 -0.70
C ALA A 256 -15.16 -1.68 0.48
N ALA A 257 -14.46 -0.59 0.78
CA ALA A 257 -14.84 0.34 1.82
C ALA A 257 -16.24 0.92 1.57
N LEU A 258 -16.52 1.36 0.34
CA LEU A 258 -17.82 1.88 -0.04
C LEU A 258 -18.93 0.84 0.09
N ASN A 259 -18.70 -0.41 -0.33
CA ASN A 259 -19.67 -1.49 -0.13
C ASN A 259 -19.99 -1.68 1.36
N GLY A 260 -18.97 -1.66 2.22
CA GLY A 260 -19.16 -1.74 3.67
C GLY A 260 -19.99 -0.59 4.23
N ILE A 261 -19.70 0.65 3.81
CA ILE A 261 -20.47 1.85 4.17
C ILE A 261 -21.93 1.73 3.73
N GLU A 262 -22.17 1.25 2.49
CA GLU A 262 -23.51 1.05 1.93
C GLU A 262 -24.31 -0.03 2.69
N ASP A 263 -23.64 -1.10 3.10
CA ASP A 263 -24.28 -2.25 3.76
C ASP A 263 -24.45 -2.04 5.27
N ALA A 264 -23.77 -1.05 5.85
CA ALA A 264 -23.77 -0.74 7.28
C ALA A 264 -23.47 -1.96 8.17
N VAL A 265 -22.50 -2.78 7.74
CA VAL A 265 -22.09 -4.00 8.45
C VAL A 265 -21.00 -3.67 9.46
N GLU A 266 -21.19 -4.08 10.72
CA GLU A 266 -20.17 -3.96 11.74
C GLU A 266 -19.07 -5.03 11.55
N PRO A 267 -17.78 -4.65 11.65
CA PRO A 267 -16.70 -5.62 11.65
C PRO A 267 -16.68 -6.37 12.99
N PRO A 268 -15.99 -7.52 13.08
CA PRO A 268 -15.69 -8.13 14.37
C PRO A 268 -14.91 -7.16 15.27
N ALA A 269 -14.81 -7.46 16.56
CA ALA A 269 -14.02 -6.64 17.48
C ALA A 269 -12.57 -6.48 16.99
N PRO A 270 -11.95 -5.29 17.15
CA PRO A 270 -10.56 -5.08 16.76
C PRO A 270 -9.65 -5.99 17.58
N ILE A 271 -8.63 -6.56 16.94
CA ILE A 271 -7.70 -7.44 17.63
C ILE A 271 -6.79 -6.64 18.57
N THR A 272 -6.32 -7.30 19.63
CA THR A 272 -5.30 -6.78 20.55
C THR A 272 -4.11 -7.72 20.59
N GLY A 273 -2.90 -7.20 20.78
CA GLY A 273 -1.67 -8.01 20.81
C GLY A 273 -1.15 -8.32 19.40
N ASN A 274 -0.42 -9.42 19.25
CA ASN A 274 0.22 -9.79 17.99
C ASN A 274 -0.74 -10.59 17.09
N ALA A 275 -1.10 -10.05 15.92
CA ALA A 275 -1.96 -10.72 14.95
C ALA A 275 -1.38 -12.03 14.43
N TYR A 276 -0.04 -12.14 14.34
CA TYR A 276 0.62 -13.35 13.86
C TYR A 276 0.42 -14.55 14.80
N ALA A 277 0.05 -14.31 16.05
CA ALA A 277 -0.23 -15.35 17.04
C ALA A 277 -1.74 -15.69 17.15
N ALA A 278 -2.60 -15.01 16.40
CA ALA A 278 -4.04 -15.22 16.43
C ALA A 278 -4.51 -16.20 15.34
N ASP A 279 -5.51 -17.01 15.67
CA ASP A 279 -6.21 -17.86 14.69
C ASP A 279 -7.21 -17.01 13.91
N LEU A 280 -6.80 -16.58 12.70
CA LEU A 280 -7.54 -15.65 11.85
C LEU A 280 -7.76 -16.26 10.47
N PRO A 281 -8.87 -15.91 9.78
CA PRO A 281 -9.01 -16.23 8.36
C PRO A 281 -7.80 -15.70 7.59
N GLN A 282 -7.19 -16.54 6.75
CA GLN A 282 -5.98 -16.19 6.02
C GLN A 282 -6.31 -15.74 4.60
N ILE A 283 -5.54 -14.78 4.09
CA ILE A 283 -5.51 -14.45 2.66
C ILE A 283 -4.96 -15.67 1.90
N PRO A 284 -5.44 -15.96 0.67
CA PRO A 284 -4.86 -16.98 -0.19
C PRO A 284 -3.32 -16.92 -0.23
N GLY A 285 -2.68 -18.07 0.00
CA GLY A 285 -1.22 -18.20 0.10
C GLY A 285 -0.52 -18.53 -1.21
N ASP A 286 -1.28 -18.69 -2.30
CA ASP A 286 -0.74 -19.01 -3.61
C ASP A 286 -1.61 -18.45 -4.74
N TRP A 287 -1.05 -18.43 -5.96
CA TRP A 287 -1.73 -17.91 -7.14
C TRP A 287 -3.04 -18.61 -7.47
N LYS A 288 -3.08 -19.94 -7.36
CA LYS A 288 -4.26 -20.70 -7.75
C LYS A 288 -5.42 -20.40 -6.81
N SER A 289 -5.17 -20.46 -5.50
CA SER A 289 -6.19 -20.13 -4.50
C SER A 289 -6.63 -18.67 -4.58
N ALA A 290 -5.75 -17.73 -4.94
CA ALA A 290 -6.10 -16.34 -5.18
C ALA A 290 -6.99 -16.13 -6.42
N ILE A 291 -6.71 -16.85 -7.51
CA ILE A 291 -7.56 -16.85 -8.72
C ILE A 291 -8.95 -17.41 -8.39
N ASP A 292 -9.00 -18.58 -7.74
CA ASP A 292 -10.26 -19.23 -7.35
C ASP A 292 -11.08 -18.31 -6.42
N ALA A 293 -10.45 -17.62 -5.48
CA ALA A 293 -11.10 -16.65 -4.60
C ALA A 293 -11.65 -15.43 -5.36
N PHE A 294 -10.88 -14.88 -6.31
CA PHE A 294 -11.29 -13.72 -7.11
C PHE A 294 -12.50 -14.04 -7.99
N GLU A 295 -12.52 -15.20 -8.67
CA GLU A 295 -13.62 -15.60 -9.56
C GLU A 295 -14.95 -15.82 -8.80
N ASN A 296 -14.86 -16.27 -7.55
CA ASN A 296 -16.02 -16.65 -6.76
C ASN A 296 -16.51 -15.58 -5.78
N SER A 297 -15.73 -14.52 -5.52
CA SER A 297 -16.11 -13.46 -4.58
C SER A 297 -17.25 -12.57 -5.12
N ALA A 298 -18.32 -12.45 -4.33
CA ALA A 298 -19.43 -11.54 -4.62
C ALA A 298 -19.02 -10.07 -4.39
N GLU A 299 -18.16 -9.84 -3.40
CA GLU A 299 -17.62 -8.54 -3.04
C GLU A 299 -16.80 -7.95 -4.18
N VAL A 300 -15.88 -8.75 -4.74
CA VAL A 300 -15.05 -8.37 -5.91
C VAL A 300 -15.93 -8.06 -7.12
N LYS A 301 -16.95 -8.88 -7.40
CA LYS A 301 -17.90 -8.64 -8.50
C LYS A 301 -18.65 -7.32 -8.36
N ARG A 302 -18.99 -6.91 -7.13
CA ARG A 302 -19.63 -5.62 -6.86
C ARG A 302 -18.67 -4.44 -7.02
N ILE A 303 -17.38 -4.65 -6.76
CA ILE A 303 -16.35 -3.61 -6.93
C ILE A 303 -16.03 -3.39 -8.41
N PHE A 304 -15.72 -4.47 -9.12
CA PHE A 304 -15.30 -4.46 -10.54
C PHE A 304 -16.47 -4.79 -11.48
N ALA A 305 -17.69 -4.42 -11.10
CA ALA A 305 -18.86 -4.65 -11.93
C ALA A 305 -18.65 -4.00 -13.33
N PRO A 306 -19.00 -4.71 -14.42
CA PRO A 306 -18.71 -4.28 -15.80
C PRO A 306 -19.43 -2.99 -16.22
#